data_AF-A0A933TZ54-F1
#
_entry.id   AF-A0A933TZ54-F1
#
_cell.length_a   1.000
_cell.length_b   1.000
_cell.length_c   1.000
_cell.angle_alpha   90.00
_cell.angle_beta   90.00
_cell.angle_gamma   90.00
#
_symmetry.space_group_name_H-M   'P 1'
#
loop_
_entity.id
_entity.type
_entity.pdbx_description
1 polymer ?
#
loop_
_entity_poly.entity_id
_entity_poly.type
_entity_poly.pdbx_seq_one_letter_code
_entity_poly.pdbx_strand_id
1 'polypeptide(L)'
;MSTHDARRATARTWLWITLASTLATAHAQGPLRPTPDTTRGIHVFNDQNATGLTAAQVDFCARRYAGTQKQTRADADRYRAVNPDFLVLHYRLGQGLGYRHTTAPCTPNGAMNQIIDGTWVQEWPGDGAVLERWFWHQNGARTLQCQWGWYLADLDDAAWRRWWSERVLRELAHDDADGVFADSFLVPNYMGGFNPSLPAVDPAFETAWSGKLASFMDFMRERLGGAYRFVPNVGTWVTTRDATDFAHADGVFIEGFGYDVWEQYGLEAFTTQTD
;
A
#
# COMPACT_ATOMS: atom_id res chain seq x y z
N MET A 1 25.33 -24.78 -70.03
CA MET A 1 25.63 -23.65 -69.13
C MET A 1 24.35 -22.88 -68.90
N SER A 2 24.00 -22.73 -67.61
CA SER A 2 23.01 -21.87 -66.99
C SER A 2 21.52 -21.97 -67.38
N THR A 3 20.80 -22.48 -66.38
CA THR A 3 19.36 -22.55 -66.15
C THR A 3 18.76 -21.24 -65.61
N HIS A 4 17.45 -21.12 -65.81
CA HIS A 4 16.44 -20.52 -64.93
C HIS A 4 16.41 -19.00 -64.71
N ASP A 5 15.43 -18.40 -65.38
CA ASP A 5 14.79 -17.13 -65.07
C ASP A 5 13.47 -17.43 -64.33
N ALA A 6 13.35 -17.07 -63.06
CA ALA A 6 12.15 -17.31 -62.24
C ALA A 6 11.88 -16.17 -61.25
N ARG A 7 10.93 -15.32 -61.66
CA ARG A 7 9.86 -14.67 -60.89
C ARG A 7 10.04 -14.57 -59.35
N ARG A 8 10.27 -13.35 -58.86
CA ARG A 8 10.02 -12.98 -57.45
C ARG A 8 8.61 -12.44 -57.30
N ALA A 9 7.74 -13.21 -56.64
CA ALA A 9 6.45 -12.74 -56.13
C ALA A 9 6.62 -12.28 -54.67
N THR A 10 6.35 -11.01 -54.40
CA THR A 10 6.26 -10.41 -53.06
C THR A 10 4.99 -10.88 -52.35
N ALA A 11 5.14 -11.75 -51.34
CA ALA A 11 4.06 -12.08 -50.40
C ALA A 11 4.02 -11.02 -49.28
N ARG A 12 2.95 -10.22 -49.24
CA ARG A 12 2.60 -9.36 -48.10
C ARG A 12 1.85 -10.21 -47.07
N THR A 13 2.54 -10.60 -46.00
CA THR A 13 1.93 -11.24 -44.84
C THR A 13 1.27 -10.17 -43.96
N TRP A 14 -0.06 -10.15 -43.92
CA TRP A 14 -0.82 -9.35 -42.97
C TRP A 14 -0.87 -10.12 -41.64
N LEU A 15 -0.18 -9.61 -40.63
CA LEU A 15 -0.24 -10.11 -39.26
C LEU A 15 -1.47 -9.49 -38.59
N TRP A 16 -2.53 -10.27 -38.40
CA TRP A 16 -3.65 -9.88 -37.55
C TRP A 16 -3.26 -10.08 -36.09
N ILE A 17 -3.01 -8.99 -35.38
CA ILE A 17 -2.93 -9.01 -33.92
C ILE A 17 -4.37 -9.00 -33.41
N THR A 18 -4.89 -10.18 -33.06
CA THR A 18 -6.10 -10.28 -32.23
C THR A 18 -5.76 -9.81 -30.83
N LEU A 19 -6.16 -8.58 -30.49
CA LEU A 19 -6.24 -8.13 -29.11
C LEU A 19 -7.29 -9.00 -28.40
N ALA A 20 -6.84 -9.97 -27.60
CA ALA A 20 -7.72 -10.67 -26.69
C ALA A 20 -8.08 -9.68 -25.56
N SER A 21 -9.23 -9.01 -25.70
CA SER A 21 -9.85 -8.28 -24.60
C SER A 21 -10.30 -9.30 -23.56
N THR A 22 -9.47 -9.55 -22.55
CA THR A 22 -9.91 -10.23 -21.33
C THR A 22 -10.93 -9.30 -20.65
N LEU A 23 -12.22 -9.55 -20.90
CA LEU A 23 -13.28 -8.99 -20.09
C LEU A 23 -13.07 -9.51 -18.67
N ALA A 24 -12.55 -8.66 -17.79
CA ALA A 24 -12.58 -8.93 -16.35
C ALA A 24 -14.05 -9.12 -15.98
N THR A 25 -14.44 -10.34 -15.62
CA THR A 25 -15.72 -10.58 -14.97
C THR A 25 -15.74 -9.74 -13.70
N ALA A 26 -16.53 -8.67 -13.72
CA ALA A 26 -16.85 -7.90 -12.53
C ALA A 26 -17.51 -8.86 -11.54
N HIS A 27 -16.75 -9.32 -10.55
CA HIS A 27 -17.32 -9.99 -9.40
C HIS A 27 -18.20 -8.96 -8.70
N ALA A 28 -19.52 -9.17 -8.75
CA ALA A 28 -20.44 -8.38 -7.96
C ALA A 28 -20.08 -8.60 -6.50
N GLN A 29 -19.45 -7.60 -5.89
CA GLN A 29 -19.15 -7.65 -4.47
C GLN A 29 -20.46 -7.59 -3.68
N GLY A 30 -20.54 -8.43 -2.66
CA GLY A 30 -21.60 -8.35 -1.67
C GLY A 30 -21.57 -7.01 -0.91
N PRO A 31 -22.60 -6.71 -0.11
CA PRO A 31 -22.58 -5.54 0.75
C PRO A 31 -21.36 -5.56 1.68
N LEU A 32 -20.77 -4.38 1.92
CA LEU A 32 -19.62 -4.19 2.79
C LEU A 32 -19.92 -4.76 4.20
N ARG A 33 -19.07 -5.66 4.71
CA ARG A 33 -19.20 -6.20 6.08
C ARG A 33 -19.17 -5.07 7.09
N PRO A 34 -20.04 -5.03 8.11
CA PRO A 34 -20.11 -3.91 9.05
C PRO A 34 -18.86 -3.83 9.93
N THR A 35 -18.45 -2.62 10.28
CA THR A 35 -17.49 -2.43 11.39
C THR A 35 -18.18 -2.75 12.72
N PRO A 36 -17.48 -3.36 13.70
CA PRO A 36 -18.05 -3.58 15.01
C PRO A 36 -18.48 -2.27 15.67
N ASP A 37 -19.61 -2.28 16.39
CA ASP A 37 -20.01 -1.17 17.26
C ASP A 37 -19.14 -1.14 18.53
N THR A 38 -18.36 -0.08 18.69
CA THR A 38 -17.43 0.11 19.80
C THR A 38 -18.03 0.92 20.96
N THR A 39 -19.32 1.30 20.91
CA THR A 39 -19.98 2.12 21.93
C THR A 39 -19.90 1.51 23.34
N ARG A 40 -19.77 0.17 23.43
CA ARG A 40 -19.75 -0.58 24.70
C ARG A 40 -18.47 -1.38 24.93
N GLY A 41 -17.40 -1.13 24.19
CA GLY A 41 -16.15 -1.85 24.40
C GLY A 41 -15.06 -1.60 23.38
N ILE A 42 -13.87 -2.11 23.69
CA ILE A 42 -12.72 -2.13 22.79
C ILE A 42 -12.77 -3.42 21.99
N HIS A 43 -12.70 -3.31 20.66
CA HIS A 43 -12.62 -4.44 19.75
C HIS A 43 -11.19 -4.53 19.21
N VAL A 44 -10.62 -5.72 19.22
CA VAL A 44 -9.24 -5.93 18.79
C VAL A 44 -9.21 -6.18 17.28
N PHE A 45 -8.49 -5.35 16.55
CA PHE A 45 -8.11 -5.62 15.17
C PHE A 45 -6.62 -5.96 15.15
N ASN A 46 -6.26 -7.14 14.65
CA ASN A 46 -4.86 -7.59 14.73
C ASN A 46 -4.06 -7.16 13.50
N ASP A 47 -2.89 -6.55 13.68
CA ASP A 47 -2.03 -6.09 12.57
C ASP A 47 -1.67 -7.21 11.60
N GLN A 48 -1.30 -8.40 12.07
CA GLN A 48 -1.19 -9.54 11.15
C GLN A 48 -1.29 -10.84 11.93
N ASN A 49 -2.23 -11.69 11.52
CA ASN A 49 -2.22 -13.07 11.95
C ASN A 49 -1.07 -13.80 11.26
N ALA A 50 -0.43 -14.73 11.99
CA ALA A 50 0.61 -15.58 11.42
C ALA A 50 0.04 -16.47 10.30
N THR A 51 0.89 -16.89 9.38
CA THR A 51 0.53 -17.88 8.36
C THR A 51 0.51 -19.28 8.94
N GLY A 52 -0.29 -20.18 8.36
CA GLY A 52 -0.29 -21.60 8.74
C GLY A 52 -0.90 -21.92 10.11
N LEU A 53 -1.79 -21.07 10.63
CA LEU A 53 -2.50 -21.32 11.90
C LEU A 53 -3.25 -22.65 11.88
N THR A 54 -3.31 -23.32 13.03
CA THR A 54 -4.18 -24.51 13.25
C THR A 54 -5.66 -24.12 13.27
N ALA A 55 -6.57 -25.09 13.15
CA ALA A 55 -8.02 -24.83 13.22
C ALA A 55 -8.44 -24.16 14.54
N ALA A 56 -7.86 -24.57 15.67
CA ALA A 56 -8.14 -23.97 16.98
C ALA A 56 -7.65 -22.51 17.07
N GLN A 57 -6.49 -22.20 16.48
CA GLN A 57 -5.99 -20.83 16.41
C GLN A 57 -6.84 -19.95 15.49
N VAL A 58 -7.30 -20.48 14.35
CA VAL A 58 -8.26 -19.78 13.47
C VAL A 58 -9.56 -19.48 14.22
N ASP A 59 -10.13 -20.47 14.92
CA ASP A 59 -11.35 -20.27 15.71
C ASP A 59 -11.15 -19.21 16.80
N PHE A 60 -10.02 -19.24 17.51
CA PHE A 60 -9.67 -18.20 18.46
C PHE A 60 -9.60 -16.81 17.81
N CYS A 61 -8.81 -16.65 16.75
CA CYS A 61 -8.70 -15.36 16.06
C CYS A 61 -10.06 -14.86 15.58
N ALA A 62 -10.84 -15.70 14.89
CA ALA A 62 -12.14 -15.34 14.32
C ALA A 62 -13.19 -14.94 15.36
N ARG A 63 -13.12 -15.48 16.58
CA ARG A 63 -14.03 -15.17 17.68
C ARG A 63 -13.57 -14.02 18.58
N ARG A 64 -12.28 -13.69 18.57
CA ARG A 64 -11.69 -12.73 19.53
C ARG A 64 -11.26 -11.42 18.87
N TYR A 65 -11.01 -11.42 17.56
CA TYR A 65 -10.66 -10.23 16.82
C TYR A 65 -11.84 -9.81 15.92
N ALA A 66 -11.97 -8.50 15.74
CA ALA A 66 -12.84 -7.89 14.73
C ALA A 66 -12.36 -8.18 13.31
N GLY A 67 -11.06 -8.37 13.15
CA GLY A 67 -10.43 -8.56 11.86
C GLY A 67 -8.91 -8.57 11.96
N THR A 68 -8.28 -8.59 10.80
CA THR A 68 -6.83 -8.47 10.66
C THR A 68 -6.47 -7.89 9.29
N GLN A 69 -5.19 -7.67 9.01
CA GLN A 69 -4.72 -7.32 7.68
C GLN A 69 -3.67 -8.31 7.16
N LYS A 70 -3.28 -8.11 5.91
CA LYS A 70 -2.19 -8.88 5.26
C LYS A 70 -2.46 -10.39 5.27
N GLN A 71 -3.65 -10.79 4.83
CA GLN A 71 -4.06 -12.18 4.70
C GLN A 71 -4.32 -12.55 3.25
N THR A 72 -4.06 -13.80 2.89
CA THR A 72 -4.47 -14.35 1.59
C THR A 72 -5.98 -14.61 1.59
N ARG A 73 -6.59 -14.75 0.39
CA ARG A 73 -8.00 -15.17 0.25
C ARG A 73 -8.30 -16.45 1.04
N ALA A 74 -7.41 -17.44 0.98
CA ALA A 74 -7.60 -18.71 1.67
C ALA A 74 -7.62 -18.54 3.19
N ASP A 75 -6.78 -17.67 3.74
CA ASP A 75 -6.80 -17.37 5.18
C ASP A 75 -8.07 -16.58 5.56
N ALA A 76 -8.46 -15.59 4.74
CA ALA A 76 -9.69 -14.82 4.94
C ALA A 76 -10.93 -15.73 4.98
N ASP A 77 -11.06 -16.67 4.04
CA ASP A 77 -12.16 -17.62 3.99
C ASP A 77 -12.19 -18.55 5.21
N ARG A 78 -11.02 -18.92 5.75
CA ARG A 78 -10.93 -19.73 6.99
C ARG A 78 -11.46 -18.99 8.21
N TYR A 79 -11.15 -17.71 8.37
CA TYR A 79 -11.72 -16.91 9.47
C TYR A 79 -13.22 -16.72 9.28
N ARG A 80 -13.65 -16.44 8.04
CA ARG A 80 -15.06 -16.17 7.71
C ARG A 80 -15.97 -17.38 7.75
N ALA A 81 -15.41 -18.59 7.63
CA ALA A 81 -16.13 -19.83 7.92
C ALA A 81 -16.56 -19.94 9.40
N VAL A 82 -15.85 -19.26 10.31
CA VAL A 82 -16.19 -19.20 11.75
C VAL A 82 -16.98 -17.94 12.10
N ASN A 83 -16.60 -16.80 11.53
CA ASN A 83 -17.25 -15.51 11.73
C ASN A 83 -17.44 -14.80 10.38
N PRO A 84 -18.64 -14.86 9.75
CA PRO A 84 -18.89 -14.26 8.44
C PRO A 84 -18.59 -12.75 8.35
N ASP A 85 -18.63 -12.04 9.48
CA ASP A 85 -18.36 -10.60 9.60
C ASP A 85 -16.88 -10.28 9.90
N PHE A 86 -15.98 -11.28 9.91
CA PHE A 86 -14.55 -11.06 10.16
C PHE A 86 -13.93 -10.20 9.07
N LEU A 87 -13.39 -9.04 9.48
CA LEU A 87 -12.84 -8.04 8.58
C LEU A 87 -11.42 -8.39 8.13
N VAL A 88 -11.11 -8.15 6.86
CA VAL A 88 -9.76 -8.26 6.30
C VAL A 88 -9.41 -6.98 5.58
N LEU A 89 -8.33 -6.31 5.98
CA LEU A 89 -7.76 -5.20 5.21
C LEU A 89 -6.57 -5.69 4.36
N HIS A 90 -6.56 -5.32 3.09
CA HIS A 90 -5.43 -5.55 2.21
C HIS A 90 -4.32 -4.54 2.54
N TYR A 91 -3.15 -5.04 2.95
CA TYR A 91 -1.98 -4.20 3.20
C TYR A 91 -1.43 -3.68 1.88
N ARG A 92 -1.15 -2.37 1.78
CA ARG A 92 -0.41 -1.75 0.68
C ARG A 92 0.39 -0.56 1.19
N LEU A 93 1.59 -0.31 0.67
CA LEU A 93 2.25 0.98 0.89
C LEU A 93 1.37 2.10 0.31
N GLY A 94 0.93 3.03 1.14
CA GLY A 94 -0.02 4.08 0.78
C GLY A 94 0.59 5.19 -0.07
N GLN A 95 1.88 5.48 0.13
CA GLN A 95 2.60 6.54 -0.60
C GLN A 95 3.95 6.06 -1.15
N GLY A 96 4.12 4.76 -1.32
CA GLY A 96 5.37 4.18 -1.78
C GLY A 96 5.17 2.99 -2.69
N LEU A 97 6.24 2.64 -3.39
CA LEU A 97 6.34 1.41 -4.16
C LEU A 97 7.49 0.56 -3.61
N GLY A 98 7.16 -0.62 -3.10
CA GLY A 98 8.15 -1.58 -2.62
C GLY A 98 9.10 -2.02 -3.73
N TYR A 99 10.39 -1.97 -3.43
CA TYR A 99 11.44 -2.43 -4.33
C TYR A 99 12.20 -3.60 -3.71
N ARG A 100 13.22 -3.33 -2.91
CA ARG A 100 14.09 -4.34 -2.30
C ARG A 100 14.51 -3.89 -0.92
N HIS A 101 14.52 -4.84 0.00
CA HIS A 101 15.20 -4.67 1.28
C HIS A 101 16.62 -4.12 1.08
N THR A 102 17.00 -3.24 1.98
CA THR A 102 18.24 -2.48 1.92
C THR A 102 19.26 -3.04 2.91
N THR A 103 20.53 -3.03 2.54
CA THR A 103 21.64 -3.19 3.48
C THR A 103 22.26 -1.85 3.81
N ALA A 104 22.90 -1.73 4.97
CA ALA A 104 23.63 -0.52 5.34
C ALA A 104 24.67 -0.14 4.26
N PRO A 105 24.83 1.15 3.92
CA PRO A 105 24.15 2.30 4.52
C PRO A 105 22.78 2.65 3.91
N CYS A 106 22.43 2.17 2.71
CA CYS A 106 21.08 2.29 2.09
C CYS A 106 21.09 1.63 0.69
N THR A 107 21.67 0.44 0.55
CA THR A 107 21.85 -0.21 -0.76
C THR A 107 20.72 -1.22 -0.99
N PRO A 108 19.84 -1.04 -1.99
CA PRO A 108 18.69 -1.92 -2.23
C PRO A 108 19.11 -3.21 -2.98
N ASN A 109 19.86 -4.08 -2.31
CA ASN A 109 20.41 -5.33 -2.85
C ASN A 109 19.81 -6.59 -2.22
N GLY A 110 18.84 -6.43 -1.31
CA GLY A 110 18.17 -7.54 -0.63
C GLY A 110 17.06 -8.20 -1.44
N ALA A 111 16.25 -8.98 -0.73
CA ALA A 111 15.05 -9.60 -1.28
C ALA A 111 14.05 -8.55 -1.76
N MET A 112 13.30 -8.89 -2.80
CA MET A 112 12.24 -8.03 -3.31
C MET A 112 11.09 -7.95 -2.30
N ASN A 113 10.53 -6.76 -2.14
CA ASN A 113 9.35 -6.58 -1.31
C ASN A 113 8.16 -7.32 -1.94
N GLN A 114 7.32 -7.90 -1.08
CA GLN A 114 6.19 -8.70 -1.50
C GLN A 114 4.87 -8.12 -1.01
N ILE A 115 3.81 -8.42 -1.76
CA ILE A 115 2.43 -8.04 -1.49
C ILE A 115 1.51 -9.23 -1.74
N ILE A 116 0.29 -9.20 -1.20
CA ILE A 116 -0.69 -10.26 -1.42
C ILE A 116 -1.56 -9.92 -2.62
N ASP A 117 -1.83 -10.92 -3.45
CA ASP A 117 -2.65 -10.80 -4.65
C ASP A 117 -3.15 -12.20 -5.00
N GLY A 118 -4.06 -12.71 -4.18
CA GLY A 118 -4.39 -14.13 -4.04
C GLY A 118 -3.28 -14.95 -3.36
N THR A 119 -2.02 -14.66 -3.67
CA THR A 119 -0.80 -15.21 -3.05
C THR A 119 0.25 -14.12 -2.86
N TRP A 120 1.37 -14.44 -2.21
CA TRP A 120 2.50 -13.53 -2.09
C TRP A 120 3.21 -13.36 -3.43
N VAL A 121 3.24 -12.14 -3.94
CA VAL A 121 3.88 -11.76 -5.20
C VAL A 121 4.83 -10.59 -4.98
N GLN A 122 5.82 -10.45 -5.85
CA GLN A 122 6.70 -9.27 -5.85
C GLN A 122 5.88 -8.00 -6.10
N GLU A 123 6.15 -6.94 -5.32
CA GLU A 123 5.46 -5.66 -5.48
C GLU A 123 5.97 -4.87 -6.69
N TRP A 124 7.30 -4.81 -6.86
CA TRP A 124 7.93 -4.11 -7.98
C TRP A 124 7.54 -4.75 -9.32
N PRO A 125 6.87 -4.03 -10.24
CA PRO A 125 6.36 -4.64 -11.48
C PRO A 125 7.45 -4.87 -12.55
N GLY A 126 8.71 -4.53 -12.24
CA GLY A 126 9.85 -4.60 -13.15
C GLY A 126 10.15 -3.26 -13.82
N ASP A 127 11.42 -3.04 -14.14
CA ASP A 127 11.93 -1.73 -14.57
C ASP A 127 11.31 -1.23 -15.88
N GLY A 128 10.83 -2.13 -16.74
CA GLY A 128 10.12 -1.77 -17.98
C GLY A 128 8.68 -1.28 -17.77
N ALA A 129 8.08 -1.55 -16.61
CA ALA A 129 6.73 -1.12 -16.27
C ALA A 129 6.71 0.15 -15.39
N VAL A 130 7.80 0.39 -14.67
CA VAL A 130 7.95 1.53 -13.78
C VAL A 130 8.23 2.81 -14.57
N LEU A 131 7.57 3.90 -14.20
CA LEU A 131 7.79 5.22 -14.79
C LEU A 131 8.53 6.12 -13.82
N GLU A 132 9.57 6.83 -14.29
CA GLU A 132 10.37 7.73 -13.43
C GLU A 132 9.51 8.78 -12.72
N ARG A 133 8.53 9.34 -13.44
CA ARG A 133 7.60 10.36 -12.91
C ARG A 133 6.71 9.87 -11.76
N TRP A 134 6.67 8.57 -11.48
CA TRP A 134 5.93 8.07 -10.33
C TRP A 134 6.61 8.40 -9.01
N PHE A 135 7.90 8.69 -9.02
CA PHE A 135 8.67 8.86 -7.79
C PHE A 135 8.85 10.32 -7.43
N TRP A 136 8.88 10.57 -6.13
CA TRP A 136 9.37 11.82 -5.61
C TRP A 136 10.89 11.89 -5.74
N HIS A 137 11.40 13.05 -6.15
CA HIS A 137 12.83 13.30 -6.28
C HIS A 137 13.29 14.34 -5.28
N GLN A 138 14.25 13.95 -4.45
CA GLN A 138 15.04 14.88 -3.65
C GLN A 138 16.40 15.05 -4.33
N ASN A 139 16.84 16.28 -4.55
CA ASN A 139 18.14 16.58 -5.19
C ASN A 139 18.36 15.86 -6.55
N GLY A 140 17.27 15.65 -7.32
CA GLY A 140 17.32 15.00 -8.63
C GLY A 140 17.41 13.47 -8.61
N ALA A 141 17.34 12.82 -7.44
CA ALA A 141 17.33 11.37 -7.32
C ALA A 141 16.04 10.87 -6.64
N ARG A 142 15.58 9.66 -7.00
CA ARG A 142 14.43 9.02 -6.35
C ARG A 142 14.67 8.90 -4.85
N THR A 143 13.68 9.24 -4.05
CA THR A 143 13.77 9.17 -2.59
C THR A 143 13.46 7.75 -2.10
N LEU A 144 14.49 7.00 -1.69
CA LEU A 144 14.41 5.63 -1.18
C LEU A 144 14.28 5.64 0.35
N GLN A 145 13.33 4.88 0.89
CA GLN A 145 13.26 4.58 2.32
C GLN A 145 14.28 3.46 2.64
N CYS A 146 15.28 3.78 3.46
CA CYS A 146 16.48 2.97 3.68
C CYS A 146 16.34 1.82 4.68
N GLN A 147 15.24 1.71 5.39
CA GLN A 147 14.98 0.63 6.35
C GLN A 147 14.12 -0.48 5.73
N TRP A 148 13.16 -0.11 4.88
CA TRP A 148 12.14 -1.01 4.35
C TRP A 148 12.17 -1.12 2.82
N GLY A 149 13.01 -0.34 2.13
CA GLY A 149 13.36 -0.65 0.75
C GLY A 149 12.28 -0.31 -0.28
N TRP A 150 11.60 0.82 -0.09
CA TRP A 150 10.56 1.31 -0.99
C TRP A 150 10.83 2.75 -1.42
N TYR A 151 10.42 3.11 -2.64
CA TYR A 151 10.58 4.47 -3.16
C TYR A 151 9.32 5.29 -2.86
N LEU A 152 9.52 6.51 -2.38
CA LEU A 152 8.45 7.49 -2.17
C LEU A 152 7.84 7.86 -3.52
N ALA A 153 6.53 7.75 -3.61
CA ALA A 153 5.80 8.11 -4.82
C ALA A 153 5.39 9.58 -4.81
N ASP A 154 5.32 10.21 -5.99
CA ASP A 154 4.63 11.49 -6.15
C ASP A 154 3.13 11.24 -6.21
N LEU A 155 2.46 11.55 -5.11
CA LEU A 155 1.01 11.34 -4.99
C LEU A 155 0.20 12.20 -5.96
N ASP A 156 0.75 13.23 -6.62
CA ASP A 156 0.03 14.01 -7.64
C ASP A 156 0.20 13.48 -9.07
N ASP A 157 1.12 12.53 -9.31
CA ASP A 157 1.27 11.96 -10.65
C ASP A 157 0.03 11.14 -11.01
N ALA A 158 -0.70 11.58 -12.04
CA ALA A 158 -1.93 10.93 -12.46
C ALA A 158 -1.73 9.49 -12.93
N ALA A 159 -0.55 9.14 -13.47
CA ALA A 159 -0.28 7.77 -13.89
C ALA A 159 0.02 6.86 -12.69
N TRP A 160 0.70 7.37 -11.65
CA TRP A 160 0.86 6.69 -10.38
C TRP A 160 -0.49 6.45 -9.71
N ARG A 161 -1.30 7.50 -9.52
CA ARG A 161 -2.66 7.40 -8.93
C ARG A 161 -3.49 6.32 -9.62
N ARG A 162 -3.51 6.34 -10.96
CA ARG A 162 -4.23 5.34 -11.76
C ARG A 162 -3.68 3.94 -11.55
N TRP A 163 -2.36 3.75 -11.67
CA TRP A 163 -1.74 2.44 -11.51
C TRP A 163 -2.00 1.88 -10.11
N TRP A 164 -1.72 2.67 -9.06
CA TRP A 164 -1.88 2.23 -7.66
C TRP A 164 -3.33 1.88 -7.34
N SER A 165 -4.29 2.73 -7.70
CA SER A 165 -5.71 2.46 -7.47
C SER A 165 -6.23 1.23 -8.21
N GLU A 166 -5.80 1.02 -9.46
CA GLU A 166 -6.17 -0.17 -10.24
C GLU A 166 -5.57 -1.45 -9.65
N ARG A 167 -4.33 -1.38 -9.14
CA ARG A 167 -3.70 -2.49 -8.41
C ARG A 167 -4.47 -2.83 -7.14
N VAL A 168 -4.74 -1.83 -6.32
CA VAL A 168 -5.48 -1.99 -5.06
C VAL A 168 -6.87 -2.55 -5.30
N LEU A 169 -7.67 -2.00 -6.22
CA LEU A 169 -9.01 -2.51 -6.51
C LEU A 169 -9.00 -3.98 -6.95
N ARG A 170 -8.01 -4.38 -7.74
CA ARG A 170 -7.85 -5.77 -8.17
C ARG A 170 -7.46 -6.67 -7.00
N GLU A 171 -6.50 -6.25 -6.19
CA GLU A 171 -6.00 -7.01 -5.03
C GLU A 171 -7.08 -7.18 -3.97
N LEU A 172 -7.84 -6.12 -3.69
CA LEU A 172 -9.02 -6.18 -2.82
C LEU A 172 -10.04 -7.23 -3.29
N ALA A 173 -10.31 -7.28 -4.59
CA ALA A 173 -11.23 -8.25 -5.17
C ALA A 173 -10.68 -9.68 -5.13
N HIS A 174 -9.39 -9.87 -5.43
CA HIS A 174 -8.72 -11.17 -5.38
C HIS A 174 -8.66 -11.74 -3.95
N ASP A 175 -8.40 -10.88 -2.96
CA ASP A 175 -8.21 -11.28 -1.57
C ASP A 175 -9.51 -11.33 -0.77
N ASP A 176 -10.63 -10.88 -1.34
CA ASP A 176 -11.91 -10.64 -0.62
C ASP A 176 -11.76 -9.66 0.54
N ALA A 177 -10.89 -8.67 0.40
CA ALA A 177 -10.65 -7.70 1.45
C ALA A 177 -11.81 -6.70 1.54
N ASP A 178 -12.07 -6.22 2.75
CA ASP A 178 -13.10 -5.23 3.08
C ASP A 178 -12.61 -3.79 2.91
N GLY A 179 -11.33 -3.60 2.60
CA GLY A 179 -10.69 -2.30 2.47
C GLY A 179 -9.18 -2.40 2.33
N VAL A 180 -8.56 -1.26 2.06
CA VAL A 180 -7.11 -1.13 1.99
C VAL A 180 -6.59 -0.50 3.29
N PHE A 181 -5.59 -1.15 3.87
CA PHE A 181 -4.69 -0.54 4.84
C PHE A 181 -3.55 0.12 4.07
N ALA A 182 -3.59 1.45 3.98
CA ALA A 182 -2.59 2.24 3.26
C ALA A 182 -1.45 2.58 4.21
N ASP A 183 -0.43 1.73 4.23
CA ASP A 183 0.70 1.79 5.15
C ASP A 183 1.61 3.01 4.89
N SER A 184 2.25 3.52 5.95
CA SER A 184 3.16 4.67 5.89
C SER A 184 2.53 5.91 5.22
N PHE A 185 1.23 6.15 5.37
CA PHE A 185 0.48 7.24 4.74
C PHE A 185 0.44 8.49 5.64
N LEU A 186 1.60 9.12 5.78
CA LEU A 186 1.81 10.33 6.59
C LEU A 186 2.84 11.24 5.90
N VAL A 187 3.07 12.44 6.41
CA VAL A 187 4.13 13.30 5.85
C VAL A 187 5.51 12.63 6.01
N PRO A 188 6.28 12.41 4.93
CA PRO A 188 7.51 11.61 4.94
C PRO A 188 8.57 12.08 5.95
N ASN A 189 8.66 13.39 6.20
CA ASN A 189 9.64 13.96 7.12
C ASN A 189 9.51 13.41 8.54
N TYR A 190 8.31 13.00 8.97
CA TYR A 190 8.08 12.50 10.34
C TYR A 190 8.67 11.11 10.55
N MET A 191 8.80 10.32 9.48
CA MET A 191 9.33 8.97 9.53
C MET A 191 10.86 8.94 9.35
N GLY A 192 11.40 9.86 8.54
CA GLY A 192 12.83 9.92 8.26
C GLY A 192 13.36 8.66 7.55
N GLY A 193 14.68 8.45 7.63
CA GLY A 193 15.32 7.26 7.05
C GLY A 193 15.33 7.23 5.52
N PHE A 194 15.21 8.37 4.87
CA PHE A 194 15.23 8.48 3.41
C PHE A 194 16.63 8.80 2.86
N ASN A 195 16.89 8.33 1.63
CA ASN A 195 18.03 8.70 0.81
C ASN A 195 17.59 9.05 -0.63
N PRO A 196 17.81 10.29 -1.10
CA PRO A 196 18.40 11.39 -0.36
C PRO A 196 17.56 11.82 0.85
N SER A 197 18.23 12.32 1.89
CA SER A 197 17.56 12.69 3.13
C SER A 197 16.60 13.85 2.93
N LEU A 198 15.40 13.69 3.48
CA LEU A 198 14.44 14.76 3.64
C LEU A 198 14.81 15.57 4.89
N PRO A 199 14.54 16.89 4.90
CA PRO A 199 14.77 17.70 6.10
C PRO A 199 13.92 17.20 7.26
N ALA A 200 14.46 17.24 8.48
CA ALA A 200 13.74 16.81 9.68
C ALA A 200 12.50 17.68 9.95
N VAL A 201 12.61 18.98 9.63
CA VAL A 201 11.53 19.97 9.73
C VAL A 201 11.55 20.87 8.49
N ASP A 202 10.43 20.93 7.79
CA ASP A 202 10.17 21.82 6.66
C ASP A 202 8.65 22.09 6.58
N PRO A 203 8.16 23.16 7.22
CA PRO A 203 6.72 23.42 7.30
C PRO A 203 6.07 23.63 5.93
N ALA A 204 6.81 24.15 4.96
CA ALA A 204 6.29 24.39 3.62
C ALA A 204 6.10 23.06 2.87
N PHE A 205 7.10 22.17 2.92
CA PHE A 205 7.00 20.83 2.37
C PHE A 205 5.89 20.03 3.07
N GLU A 206 5.83 20.08 4.40
CA GLU A 206 4.84 19.32 5.17
C GLU A 206 3.42 19.75 4.85
N THR A 207 3.15 21.06 4.80
CA THR A 207 1.84 21.58 4.42
C THR A 207 1.45 21.14 3.01
N ALA A 208 2.39 21.23 2.06
CA ALA A 208 2.16 20.79 0.69
C ALA A 208 1.88 19.28 0.61
N TRP A 209 2.62 18.47 1.38
CA TRP A 209 2.45 17.03 1.40
C TRP A 209 1.14 16.59 2.09
N SER A 210 0.74 17.25 3.18
CA SER A 210 -0.60 17.07 3.77
C SER A 210 -1.71 17.31 2.75
N GLY A 211 -1.56 18.35 1.91
CA GLY A 211 -2.48 18.59 0.79
C GLY A 211 -2.50 17.45 -0.24
N LYS A 212 -1.32 16.87 -0.57
CA LYS A 212 -1.22 15.70 -1.45
C LYS A 212 -1.92 14.48 -0.85
N LEU A 213 -1.74 14.22 0.43
CA LEU A 213 -2.38 13.12 1.15
C LEU A 213 -3.92 13.27 1.12
N ALA A 214 -4.43 14.46 1.45
CA ALA A 214 -5.87 14.75 1.38
C ALA A 214 -6.43 14.55 -0.03
N SER A 215 -5.76 15.10 -1.06
CA SER A 215 -6.16 14.94 -2.45
C SER A 215 -6.12 13.47 -2.92
N PHE A 216 -5.16 12.68 -2.43
CA PHE A 216 -5.08 11.27 -2.75
C PHE A 216 -6.19 10.45 -2.05
N MET A 217 -6.54 10.80 -0.81
CA MET A 217 -7.68 10.22 -0.11
C MET A 217 -8.99 10.47 -0.85
N ASP A 218 -9.23 11.71 -1.30
CA ASP A 218 -10.42 12.04 -2.12
C ASP A 218 -10.48 11.18 -3.38
N PHE A 219 -9.36 11.11 -4.11
CA PHE A 219 -9.26 10.27 -5.29
C PHE A 219 -9.55 8.80 -4.99
N MET A 220 -9.01 8.26 -3.90
CA MET A 220 -9.24 6.87 -3.51
C MET A 220 -10.67 6.63 -3.08
N ARG A 221 -11.29 7.54 -2.32
CA ARG A 221 -12.69 7.46 -1.92
C ARG A 221 -13.62 7.36 -3.14
N GLU A 222 -13.39 8.18 -4.16
CA GLU A 222 -14.12 8.11 -5.43
C GLU A 222 -13.91 6.76 -6.13
N ARG A 223 -12.66 6.28 -6.18
CA ARG A 223 -12.31 5.00 -6.82
C ARG A 223 -12.89 3.77 -6.13
N LEU A 224 -12.94 3.78 -4.80
CA LEU A 224 -13.50 2.68 -4.01
C LEU A 224 -15.04 2.70 -4.03
N GLY A 225 -15.66 3.87 -4.24
CA GLY A 225 -17.10 4.00 -4.48
C GLY A 225 -17.99 3.49 -3.34
N GLY A 226 -17.46 3.43 -2.11
CA GLY A 226 -18.13 2.85 -0.94
C GLY A 226 -18.21 1.32 -0.91
N ALA A 227 -17.64 0.63 -1.90
CA ALA A 227 -17.55 -0.83 -1.91
C ALA A 227 -16.46 -1.37 -0.98
N TYR A 228 -15.48 -0.52 -0.66
CA TYR A 228 -14.33 -0.84 0.18
C TYR A 228 -14.00 0.33 1.08
N ARG A 229 -13.31 0.03 2.19
CA ARG A 229 -12.76 1.04 3.11
C ARG A 229 -11.39 1.53 2.68
N PHE A 230 -11.09 2.79 2.95
CA PHE A 230 -9.75 3.35 2.93
C PHE A 230 -9.30 3.68 4.35
N VAL A 231 -8.29 2.95 4.86
CA VAL A 231 -7.75 3.11 6.22
C VAL A 231 -6.25 3.42 6.14
N PRO A 232 -5.83 4.69 6.16
CA PRO A 232 -4.41 5.04 6.18
C PRO A 232 -3.76 4.73 7.53
N ASN A 233 -2.53 4.24 7.48
CA ASN A 233 -1.61 4.23 8.62
C ASN A 233 -0.88 5.56 8.69
N VAL A 234 -1.17 6.33 9.74
CA VAL A 234 -0.64 7.68 9.94
C VAL A 234 0.62 7.69 10.83
N GLY A 235 1.21 6.51 11.08
CA GLY A 235 2.37 6.34 11.95
C GLY A 235 2.05 6.76 13.38
N THR A 236 3.02 7.36 14.08
CA THR A 236 2.86 7.83 15.48
C THR A 236 1.96 9.06 15.66
N TRP A 237 1.41 9.58 14.57
CA TRP A 237 0.59 10.78 14.46
C TRP A 237 1.11 11.98 15.28
N VAL A 238 1.92 12.81 14.61
CA VAL A 238 2.46 14.05 15.19
C VAL A 238 1.42 15.18 15.09
N THR A 239 0.42 15.16 15.97
CA THR A 239 -0.75 16.07 15.92
C THR A 239 -0.44 17.57 16.00
N THR A 240 0.75 17.95 16.48
CA THR A 240 1.19 19.36 16.52
C THR A 240 1.77 19.87 15.19
N ARG A 241 2.05 18.97 14.24
CA ARG A 241 2.67 19.28 12.94
C ARG A 241 1.83 18.81 11.75
N ASP A 242 1.16 17.67 11.88
CA ASP A 242 0.40 17.07 10.79
C ASP A 242 -0.91 17.85 10.57
N ALA A 243 -0.98 18.54 9.44
CA ALA A 243 -2.14 19.33 9.02
C ALA A 243 -3.07 18.54 8.06
N THR A 244 -2.86 17.24 7.90
CA THR A 244 -3.64 16.42 6.97
C THR A 244 -5.08 16.25 7.45
N ASP A 245 -6.05 16.56 6.59
CA ASP A 245 -7.46 16.32 6.87
C ASP A 245 -7.83 14.86 6.54
N PHE A 246 -7.98 14.04 7.57
CA PHE A 246 -8.38 12.63 7.47
C PHE A 246 -9.90 12.41 7.46
N ALA A 247 -10.73 13.45 7.38
CA ALA A 247 -12.18 13.30 7.32
C ALA A 247 -12.69 12.51 6.10
N HIS A 248 -11.82 12.32 5.10
CA HIS A 248 -12.09 11.60 3.86
C HIS A 248 -11.72 10.11 3.94
N ALA A 249 -11.11 9.65 5.03
CA ALA A 249 -10.85 8.24 5.31
C ALA A 249 -12.01 7.60 6.09
N ASP A 250 -12.15 6.27 6.01
CA ASP A 250 -13.15 5.51 6.80
C ASP A 250 -12.70 5.27 8.25
N GLY A 251 -11.44 5.58 8.55
CA GLY A 251 -10.78 5.46 9.84
C GLY A 251 -9.28 5.63 9.64
N VAL A 252 -8.52 5.80 10.72
CA VAL A 252 -7.05 5.86 10.67
C VAL A 252 -6.44 4.81 11.58
N PHE A 253 -5.26 4.31 11.21
CA PHE A 253 -4.44 3.48 12.07
C PHE A 253 -3.26 4.29 12.60
N ILE A 254 -3.02 4.21 13.91
CA ILE A 254 -1.96 4.94 14.61
C ILE A 254 -1.01 3.93 15.22
N GLU A 255 0.27 4.05 14.91
CA GLU A 255 1.34 3.24 15.48
C GLU A 255 1.86 3.83 16.78
N GLY A 256 2.28 3.00 17.73
CA GLY A 256 2.86 3.48 18.99
C GLY A 256 1.87 4.28 19.85
N PHE A 257 0.55 4.14 19.64
CA PHE A 257 -0.43 4.77 20.51
C PHE A 257 -0.29 4.24 21.95
N GLY A 258 -0.11 5.16 22.90
CA GLY A 258 0.09 4.81 24.31
C GLY A 258 1.47 4.21 24.62
N TYR A 259 2.40 4.20 23.66
CA TYR A 259 3.80 3.91 23.94
C TYR A 259 4.47 5.11 24.62
N ASP A 260 5.21 4.84 25.67
CA ASP A 260 6.03 5.85 26.32
C ASP A 260 7.29 6.08 25.47
N VAL A 261 7.22 7.01 24.52
CA VAL A 261 8.37 7.42 23.68
C VAL A 261 9.60 7.85 24.51
N TRP A 262 9.43 8.13 25.81
CA TRP A 262 10.52 8.40 26.75
C TRP A 262 11.48 7.23 26.92
N GLU A 263 10.99 5.98 26.88
CA GLU A 263 11.81 4.79 27.18
C GLU A 263 12.73 4.40 26.01
N GLN A 264 12.36 4.77 24.77
CA GLN A 264 13.12 4.42 23.57
C GLN A 264 14.08 5.54 23.08
N TYR A 265 13.74 6.82 23.32
CA TYR A 265 14.53 7.94 22.79
C TYR A 265 15.29 8.75 23.86
N GLY A 266 15.00 8.56 25.15
CA GLY A 266 15.64 9.32 26.24
C GLY A 266 15.28 10.82 26.21
N LEU A 267 15.28 11.45 27.38
CA LEU A 267 15.04 12.90 27.52
C LEU A 267 16.01 13.76 26.71
N GLU A 268 17.20 13.24 26.40
CA GLU A 268 18.28 13.98 25.74
C GLU A 268 18.07 14.16 24.23
N ALA A 269 17.27 13.32 23.57
CA ALA A 269 17.01 13.41 22.13
C ALA A 269 16.07 14.57 21.76
N PHE A 270 15.25 15.05 22.71
CA PHE A 270 14.30 16.15 22.49
C PHE A 270 14.83 17.52 22.92
N THR A 271 15.78 17.59 23.86
CA THR A 271 16.40 18.86 24.28
C THR A 271 17.39 19.42 23.25
N THR A 272 17.77 18.62 22.24
CA THR A 272 18.69 19.01 21.18
C THR A 272 18.00 19.38 19.86
N GLN A 273 16.67 19.32 19.78
CA GLN A 273 15.89 19.74 18.59
C GLN A 273 15.31 21.17 18.68
N THR A 274 15.62 21.91 19.74
CA THR A 274 15.12 23.29 19.95
C THR A 274 16.13 24.41 19.65
N ASP A 275 17.28 24.11 19.03
CA ASP A 275 18.25 25.12 18.55
C ASP A 275 18.42 25.09 17.02
#